data_AF-A0A6B0SZL4-F1
#
_entry.id   AF-A0A6B0SZL4-F1
#
_cell.length_a   1.000
_cell.length_b   1.000
_cell.length_c   1.000
_cell.angle_alpha   90.00
_cell.angle_beta   90.00
_cell.angle_gamma   90.00
#
_symmetry.space_group_name_H-M   'P 1'
#
loop_
_entity.id
_entity.type
_entity.pdbx_description
1 polymer ?
#
loop_
_entity_poly.entity_id
_entity_poly.type
_entity_poly.pdbx_seq_one_letter_code
_entity_poly.pdbx_strand_id
1 'polypeptide(L)'
;MSADDDKYPGESGRRRFVKGVVGGAALAGVGATGSAAVNSLTTSPGAGGGATEAMAIENTAGPAPRGMPQVPIEIQSDGTIKGVWPEVTQQTVQGRTIDVAEMELGGKTYSSEWYQFCGVETYEGIQPSYESDNVFYIGESPGFEWQSEFDAGTAMNIDMFENYETWGNGVGVDGLGKPGTGNWRSQDTEDTIPINVLRSPVIEQLAANGEAQAPDQDEPYTVTDDVQTWLQASTSQGVMAWLNKCTHFCCVPGFKAEGGAKFNASNEVYCPCHQSVYEPFSIVPTLFTARPRPDG
;
A
#
# COMPACT_ATOMS: atom_id res chain seq x y z
N MET A 1 56.30 1.25 -9.91
CA MET A 1 56.01 2.45 -9.08
C MET A 1 55.37 3.47 -10.01
N SER A 2 54.16 3.99 -9.85
CA SER A 2 52.96 3.73 -9.01
C SER A 2 51.81 4.49 -9.72
N ALA A 3 50.56 3.99 -9.68
CA ALA A 3 49.38 4.62 -9.05
C ALA A 3 49.16 6.11 -9.42
N ASP A 4 48.03 6.63 -9.88
CA ASP A 4 46.63 6.24 -9.90
C ASP A 4 45.96 7.17 -10.94
N ASP A 5 45.28 6.62 -11.95
CA ASP A 5 44.24 7.38 -12.66
C ASP A 5 42.94 7.24 -11.84
N ASP A 6 42.91 7.92 -10.69
CA ASP A 6 41.73 8.00 -9.84
C ASP A 6 40.68 8.88 -10.54
N LYS A 7 39.54 8.26 -10.87
CA LYS A 7 38.40 8.90 -11.53
C LYS A 7 37.54 9.73 -10.54
N TYR A 8 37.95 9.84 -9.29
CA TYR A 8 37.32 10.70 -8.29
C TYR A 8 38.06 12.04 -8.14
N PRO A 9 37.34 13.17 -8.06
CA PRO A 9 37.98 14.44 -7.75
C PRO A 9 38.57 14.42 -6.34
N GLY A 10 39.75 15.02 -6.20
CA GLY A 10 40.56 15.02 -4.99
C GLY A 10 39.88 15.61 -3.75
N GLU A 11 40.43 15.26 -2.58
CA GLU A 11 39.84 15.34 -1.23
C GLU A 11 39.38 16.73 -0.74
N SER A 12 39.58 17.82 -1.49
CA SER A 12 39.14 19.16 -1.08
C SER A 12 37.70 19.52 -1.47
N GLY A 13 37.00 18.68 -2.25
CA GLY A 13 35.59 18.88 -2.64
C GLY A 13 34.55 18.19 -1.75
N ARG A 14 34.97 17.29 -0.85
CA ARG A 14 34.09 16.55 0.06
C ARG A 14 33.96 17.27 1.39
N ARG A 15 33.03 18.24 1.49
CA ARG A 15 32.26 18.61 2.71
C ARG A 15 31.54 19.94 2.50
N ARG A 16 30.26 19.83 2.15
CA ARG A 16 29.13 20.78 2.18
C ARG A 16 28.22 20.21 1.08
N PHE A 17 27.39 19.21 1.34
CA PHE A 17 26.10 19.32 2.01
C PHE A 17 25.72 17.98 2.64
N VAL A 18 25.87 17.82 3.97
CA VAL A 18 24.99 17.01 4.82
C VAL A 18 25.16 17.54 6.25
N LYS A 19 24.37 18.54 6.62
CA LYS A 19 24.03 18.82 8.03
C LYS A 19 22.66 19.48 8.00
N GLY A 20 21.63 18.67 8.19
CA GLY A 20 20.27 19.15 8.17
C GLY A 20 19.19 18.18 8.60
N VAL A 21 19.48 17.01 9.19
CA VAL A 21 18.50 16.28 10.02
C VAL A 21 19.27 15.48 11.08
N VAL A 22 19.53 16.11 12.22
CA VAL A 22 19.81 15.41 13.48
C VAL A 22 18.99 16.14 14.54
N GLY A 23 17.96 15.48 15.05
CA GLY A 23 17.14 15.99 16.14
C GLY A 23 15.70 15.50 16.04
N GLY A 24 15.32 14.52 16.88
CA GLY A 24 13.95 14.05 16.94
C GLY A 24 13.67 12.83 17.82
N ALA A 25 14.66 12.23 18.49
CA ALA A 25 14.37 11.31 19.60
C ALA A 25 14.07 12.13 20.87
N ALA A 26 12.80 12.56 21.00
CA ALA A 26 12.07 12.78 22.26
C ALA A 26 10.87 13.70 22.00
N LEU A 27 9.67 13.12 21.86
CA LEU A 27 8.41 13.70 22.31
C LEU A 27 7.44 12.55 22.55
N ALA A 28 7.66 11.87 23.69
CA ALA A 28 6.60 11.10 24.31
C ALA A 28 5.51 12.09 24.77
N GLY A 29 4.32 11.97 24.18
CA GLY A 29 3.09 12.56 24.69
C GLY A 29 2.79 14.00 24.23
N VAL A 30 2.13 14.13 23.06
CA VAL A 30 1.05 15.11 22.86
C VAL A 30 0.05 14.50 21.87
N GLY A 31 -1.17 14.22 22.32
CA GLY A 31 -2.22 13.61 21.50
C GLY A 31 -2.75 14.55 20.41
N ALA A 32 -3.15 13.96 19.28
CA ALA A 32 -4.00 14.43 18.16
C ALA A 32 -3.85 15.85 17.56
N THR A 33 -3.20 16.82 18.19
CA THR A 33 -3.11 18.23 17.72
C THR A 33 -1.78 18.58 17.06
N GLY A 34 -0.86 17.62 16.90
CA GLY A 34 0.51 17.87 16.43
C GLY A 34 0.75 17.73 14.93
N SER A 35 0.01 16.88 14.21
CA SER A 35 0.28 16.53 12.81
C SER A 35 0.14 17.72 11.85
N ALA A 36 -0.86 18.58 12.06
CA ALA A 36 -1.09 19.75 11.22
C ALA A 36 0.07 20.77 11.21
N ALA A 37 0.82 20.90 12.31
CA ALA A 37 1.91 21.87 12.42
C ALA A 37 3.19 21.43 11.69
N VAL A 38 3.49 20.12 11.72
CA VAL A 38 4.73 19.57 11.12
C VAL A 38 4.64 19.56 9.58
N ASN A 39 3.45 19.36 9.02
CA ASN A 39 3.22 19.45 7.57
C ASN A 39 3.46 20.85 7.00
N SER A 40 3.33 21.91 7.80
CA SER A 40 3.50 23.29 7.28
C SER A 40 4.95 23.69 6.98
N LEU A 41 5.94 22.99 7.54
CA LEU A 41 7.36 23.36 7.42
C LEU A 41 8.14 22.54 6.38
N THR A 42 7.53 21.52 5.77
CA THR A 42 8.23 20.57 4.88
C THR A 42 7.51 20.27 3.56
N THR A 43 6.36 20.89 3.30
CA THR A 43 5.56 20.65 2.09
C THR A 43 6.18 21.32 0.87
N SER A 44 6.34 20.55 -0.21
CA SER A 44 6.69 21.07 -1.54
C SER A 44 5.46 21.73 -2.20
N PRO A 45 5.62 22.60 -3.22
CA PRO A 45 4.49 23.25 -3.89
C PRO A 45 3.49 22.23 -4.48
N GLY A 46 2.20 22.46 -4.28
CA GLY A 46 1.07 21.66 -4.78
C GLY A 46 -0.04 21.52 -3.73
N ALA A 47 -1.06 20.71 -4.00
CA ALA A 47 -2.22 20.51 -3.10
C ALA A 47 -2.12 19.18 -2.34
N GLY A 48 -2.17 19.26 -1.01
CA GLY A 48 -2.02 18.10 -0.11
C GLY A 48 -0.57 17.62 0.03
N GLY A 49 -0.40 16.44 0.63
CA GLY A 49 0.88 15.81 0.88
C GLY A 49 1.54 16.26 2.19
N GLY A 50 2.74 15.72 2.46
CA GLY A 50 3.44 15.93 3.74
C GLY A 50 3.64 14.62 4.50
N ALA A 51 3.91 14.71 5.79
CA ALA A 51 4.06 13.53 6.64
C ALA A 51 2.69 12.80 6.75
N THR A 52 2.68 11.57 6.26
CA THR A 52 1.50 10.70 6.19
C THR A 52 1.85 9.38 6.84
N GLU A 53 1.02 8.95 7.78
CA GLU A 53 1.07 7.61 8.36
C GLU A 53 -0.03 6.77 7.71
N ALA A 54 0.34 5.64 7.12
CA ALA A 54 -0.57 4.71 6.47
C ALA A 54 -0.45 3.31 7.07
N MET A 55 -1.56 2.57 7.11
CA MET A 55 -1.52 1.14 7.43
C MET A 55 -1.10 0.38 6.18
N ALA A 56 -0.11 -0.50 6.31
CA ALA A 56 0.56 -1.11 5.17
C ALA A 56 0.94 -2.57 5.45
N ILE A 57 1.05 -3.37 4.39
CA ILE A 57 1.74 -4.67 4.50
C ILE A 57 3.23 -4.42 4.72
N GLU A 58 3.83 -5.12 5.68
CA GLU A 58 5.19 -4.86 6.15
C GLU A 58 6.23 -5.17 5.07
N ASN A 59 7.25 -4.32 4.93
CA ASN A 59 8.45 -4.69 4.20
C ASN A 59 9.39 -5.47 5.12
N THR A 60 9.64 -6.74 4.81
CA THR A 60 10.45 -7.64 5.63
C THR A 60 11.86 -7.86 5.08
N ALA A 61 12.08 -7.57 3.79
CA ALA A 61 13.41 -7.65 3.17
C ALA A 61 13.59 -6.74 1.95
N GLY A 62 14.85 -6.56 1.54
CA GLY A 62 15.27 -5.78 0.38
C GLY A 62 15.32 -4.27 0.62
N PRO A 63 15.47 -3.45 -0.45
CA PRO A 63 15.78 -2.02 -0.33
C PRO A 63 14.56 -1.09 -0.23
N ALA A 64 13.35 -1.64 -0.15
CA ALA A 64 12.16 -0.80 -0.04
C ALA A 64 12.16 -0.10 1.33
N PRO A 65 11.92 1.22 1.39
CA PRO A 65 12.09 1.96 2.64
C PRO A 65 10.90 1.80 3.61
N ARG A 66 9.80 1.17 3.17
CA ARG A 66 8.54 1.09 3.91
C ARG A 66 7.58 0.05 3.32
N GLY A 67 6.51 -0.27 4.05
CA GLY A 67 5.43 -1.14 3.60
C GLY A 67 4.57 -0.57 2.45
N MET A 68 3.73 -1.41 1.83
CA MET A 68 2.78 -0.98 0.79
C MET A 68 1.41 -0.65 1.41
N PRO A 69 0.88 0.59 1.22
CA PRO A 69 -0.37 1.00 1.84
C PRO A 69 -1.57 0.14 1.46
N GLN A 70 -2.36 -0.22 2.46
CA GLN A 70 -3.63 -0.90 2.26
C GLN A 70 -4.65 0.00 1.54
N VAL A 71 -5.56 -0.65 0.82
CA VAL A 71 -6.80 -0.05 0.33
C VAL A 71 -7.91 -0.69 1.15
N PRO A 72 -8.56 0.04 2.07
CA PRO A 72 -9.72 -0.49 2.77
C PRO A 72 -10.83 -0.85 1.79
N ILE A 73 -11.57 -1.92 2.08
CA ILE A 73 -12.59 -2.44 1.16
C ILE A 73 -13.93 -2.69 1.85
N GLU A 74 -14.96 -2.75 1.03
CA GLU A 74 -16.28 -3.25 1.38
C GLU A 74 -16.75 -4.25 0.32
N ILE A 75 -17.43 -5.31 0.77
CA ILE A 75 -18.15 -6.23 -0.12
C ILE A 75 -19.60 -5.77 -0.20
N GLN A 76 -20.05 -5.44 -1.40
CA GLN A 76 -21.43 -5.02 -1.65
C GLN A 76 -22.40 -6.21 -1.51
N SER A 77 -23.70 -5.92 -1.44
CA SER A 77 -24.73 -6.97 -1.26
C SER A 77 -24.78 -8.00 -2.40
N ASP A 78 -24.30 -7.63 -3.59
CA ASP A 78 -24.18 -8.51 -4.76
C ASP A 78 -22.83 -9.23 -4.85
N GLY A 79 -21.96 -9.07 -3.85
CA GLY A 79 -20.62 -9.64 -3.79
C GLY A 79 -19.51 -8.80 -4.43
N THR A 80 -19.84 -7.66 -5.06
CA THR A 80 -18.85 -6.80 -5.71
C THR A 80 -17.85 -6.22 -4.70
N ILE A 81 -16.56 -6.25 -5.03
CA ILE A 81 -15.48 -5.71 -4.19
C ILE A 81 -15.27 -4.25 -4.54
N LYS A 82 -15.39 -3.37 -3.54
CA LYS A 82 -15.25 -1.92 -3.69
C LYS A 82 -14.22 -1.38 -2.70
N GLY A 83 -13.30 -0.53 -3.19
CA GLY A 83 -12.41 0.24 -2.33
C GLY A 83 -13.18 1.36 -1.62
N VAL A 84 -12.92 1.55 -0.34
CA VAL A 84 -13.44 2.69 0.42
C VAL A 84 -12.71 3.94 -0.06
N TRP A 85 -13.47 4.99 -0.38
CA TRP A 85 -12.93 6.31 -0.67
C TRP A 85 -13.56 7.31 0.30
N PRO A 86 -12.76 8.14 1.01
CA PRO A 86 -13.32 9.09 1.96
C PRO A 86 -14.18 10.18 1.28
N GLU A 87 -15.08 10.78 2.06
CA GLU A 87 -15.82 11.96 1.61
C GLU A 87 -14.86 13.13 1.36
N VAL A 88 -15.13 13.89 0.29
CA VAL A 88 -14.32 15.03 -0.10
C VAL A 88 -14.81 16.29 0.61
N THR A 89 -13.90 16.95 1.33
CA THR A 89 -14.18 18.20 2.02
C THR A 89 -13.22 19.30 1.56
N GLN A 90 -13.70 20.54 1.53
CA GLN A 90 -12.86 21.70 1.25
C GLN A 90 -12.21 22.21 2.53
N GLN A 91 -10.89 22.29 2.54
CA GLN A 91 -10.12 22.80 3.68
C GLN A 91 -9.23 23.96 3.26
N THR A 92 -9.12 24.97 4.13
CA THR A 92 -8.19 26.08 3.92
C THR A 92 -6.87 25.78 4.62
N VAL A 93 -5.86 25.40 3.86
CA VAL A 93 -4.50 25.10 4.35
C VAL A 93 -3.56 26.19 3.84
N GLN A 94 -2.87 26.88 4.75
CA GLN A 94 -1.92 27.96 4.42
C GLN A 94 -2.51 29.06 3.50
N GLY A 95 -3.80 29.39 3.66
CA GLY A 95 -4.47 30.42 2.86
C GLY A 95 -4.90 29.97 1.45
N ARG A 96 -4.77 28.68 1.13
CA ARG A 96 -5.30 28.06 -0.09
C ARG A 96 -6.43 27.10 0.26
N THR A 97 -7.52 27.13 -0.49
CA THR A 97 -8.59 26.14 -0.40
C THR A 97 -8.20 24.92 -1.24
N ILE A 98 -8.14 23.75 -0.62
CA ILE A 98 -7.83 22.48 -1.26
C ILE A 98 -8.92 21.45 -0.95
N ASP A 99 -9.16 20.53 -1.88
CA ASP A 99 -10.01 19.38 -1.66
C ASP A 99 -9.22 18.29 -0.92
N VAL A 100 -9.80 17.76 0.15
CA VAL A 100 -9.22 16.72 1.01
C VAL A 100 -10.21 15.57 1.13
N ALA A 101 -9.79 14.37 0.73
CA ALA A 101 -10.51 13.13 0.98
C ALA A 101 -9.87 12.43 2.18
N GLU A 102 -10.51 12.55 3.35
CA GLU A 102 -10.05 12.01 4.63
C GLU A 102 -11.24 11.58 5.51
N MET A 103 -11.08 10.49 6.26
CA MET A 103 -12.05 10.01 7.25
C MET A 103 -11.35 9.26 8.39
N GLU A 104 -12.04 9.11 9.52
CA GLU A 104 -11.62 8.18 10.58
C GLU A 104 -12.11 6.77 10.25
N LEU A 105 -11.21 5.80 10.23
CA LEU A 105 -11.50 4.39 9.96
C LEU A 105 -10.62 3.51 10.85
N GLY A 106 -11.23 2.58 11.59
CA GLY A 106 -10.46 1.62 12.42
C GLY A 106 -9.52 2.28 13.44
N GLY A 107 -9.85 3.47 13.93
CA GLY A 107 -9.01 4.24 14.86
C GLY A 107 -7.79 4.90 14.21
N LYS A 108 -7.76 5.02 12.88
CA LYS A 108 -6.72 5.69 12.09
C LYS A 108 -7.36 6.74 11.18
N THR A 109 -6.61 7.80 10.89
CA THR A 109 -6.97 8.76 9.85
C THR A 109 -6.64 8.16 8.48
N TYR A 110 -7.67 7.75 7.74
CA TYR A 110 -7.55 7.23 6.38
C TYR A 110 -7.75 8.34 5.36
N SER A 111 -6.78 8.51 4.45
CA SER A 111 -6.78 9.62 3.49
C SER A 111 -6.25 9.18 2.13
N SER A 112 -6.72 9.85 1.07
CA SER A 112 -6.18 9.72 -0.30
C SER A 112 -4.66 9.97 -0.38
N GLU A 113 -4.08 10.69 0.59
CA GLU A 113 -2.63 10.92 0.69
C GLU A 113 -1.80 9.65 0.87
N TRP A 114 -2.42 8.57 1.35
CA TRP A 114 -1.76 7.26 1.49
C TRP A 114 -1.21 6.73 0.15
N TYR A 115 -1.76 7.20 -0.95
CA TYR A 115 -1.42 6.74 -2.30
C TYR A 115 -0.59 7.76 -3.09
N GLN A 116 -0.19 8.88 -2.48
CA GLN A 116 0.57 9.94 -3.15
C GLN A 116 2.08 9.64 -3.17
N PHE A 117 2.46 8.58 -3.87
CA PHE A 117 3.84 8.24 -4.16
C PHE A 117 3.96 7.53 -5.51
N CYS A 118 5.19 7.41 -6.01
CA CYS A 118 5.46 6.65 -7.23
C CYS A 118 4.76 7.15 -8.50
N GLY A 119 4.41 8.45 -8.55
CA GLY A 119 3.72 9.06 -9.68
C GLY A 119 2.20 8.93 -9.58
N VAL A 120 1.69 8.10 -8.67
CA VAL A 120 0.24 7.93 -8.45
C VAL A 120 -0.38 9.24 -7.99
N GLU A 121 0.37 10.13 -7.33
CA GLU A 121 -0.06 11.49 -6.97
C GLU A 121 -0.54 12.34 -8.18
N THR A 122 -0.15 11.96 -9.39
CA THR A 122 -0.54 12.66 -10.63
C THR A 122 -1.73 12.02 -11.35
N TYR A 123 -2.13 10.81 -10.96
CA TYR A 123 -3.19 10.08 -11.64
C TYR A 123 -4.55 10.73 -11.32
N GLU A 124 -5.39 10.87 -12.34
CA GLU A 124 -6.74 11.43 -12.19
C GLU A 124 -7.54 10.67 -11.12
N GLY A 125 -7.43 9.34 -11.13
CA GLY A 125 -8.07 8.44 -10.17
C GLY A 125 -7.85 8.78 -8.70
N ILE A 126 -6.70 9.37 -8.34
CA ILE A 126 -6.40 9.71 -6.93
C ILE A 126 -6.81 11.13 -6.56
N GLN A 127 -7.18 11.96 -7.53
CA GLN A 127 -7.67 13.29 -7.23
C GLN A 127 -9.00 13.18 -6.47
N PRO A 128 -9.19 13.89 -5.34
CA PRO A 128 -10.45 13.87 -4.59
C PRO A 128 -11.67 14.21 -5.46
N SER A 129 -11.52 15.14 -6.40
CA SER A 129 -12.60 15.55 -7.32
C SER A 129 -12.92 14.54 -8.42
N TYR A 130 -12.20 13.42 -8.50
CA TYR A 130 -12.44 12.38 -9.49
C TYR A 130 -13.62 11.49 -9.08
N GLU A 131 -14.65 11.46 -9.93
CA GLU A 131 -15.84 10.64 -9.73
C GLU A 131 -15.58 9.20 -10.17
N SER A 132 -15.78 8.26 -9.27
CA SER A 132 -15.58 6.83 -9.51
C SER A 132 -16.56 6.01 -8.69
N ASP A 133 -16.97 4.85 -9.19
CA ASP A 133 -17.72 3.88 -8.41
C ASP A 133 -16.87 3.15 -7.36
N ASN A 134 -15.54 3.32 -7.41
CA ASN A 134 -14.52 2.68 -6.58
C ASN A 134 -14.49 1.15 -6.64
N VAL A 135 -15.16 0.55 -7.62
CA VAL A 135 -15.14 -0.90 -7.82
C VAL A 135 -13.74 -1.33 -8.27
N PHE A 136 -13.32 -2.51 -7.85
CA PHE A 136 -12.11 -3.13 -8.37
C PHE A 136 -12.41 -3.87 -9.67
N TYR A 137 -11.60 -3.62 -10.68
CA TYR A 137 -11.78 -4.20 -12.01
C TYR A 137 -10.60 -5.07 -12.41
N ILE A 138 -10.87 -6.17 -13.11
CA ILE A 138 -9.84 -6.98 -13.77
C ILE A 138 -9.12 -6.09 -14.79
N GLY A 139 -7.79 -5.98 -14.66
CA GLY A 139 -6.97 -5.23 -15.61
C GLY A 139 -6.70 -6.00 -16.91
N GLU A 140 -6.16 -5.32 -17.92
CA GLU A 140 -5.85 -5.92 -19.23
C GLU A 140 -4.79 -7.03 -19.20
N SER A 141 -3.93 -7.02 -18.18
CA SER A 141 -2.86 -8.00 -17.99
C SER A 141 -2.90 -8.50 -16.54
N PRO A 142 -3.83 -9.41 -16.21
CA PRO A 142 -3.95 -9.91 -14.86
C PRO A 142 -2.71 -10.73 -14.45
N GLY A 143 -2.35 -10.67 -13.18
CA GLY A 143 -1.15 -11.29 -12.62
C GLY A 143 -1.28 -12.77 -12.29
N PHE A 144 -2.49 -13.34 -12.35
CA PHE A 144 -2.75 -14.74 -12.02
C PHE A 144 -3.49 -15.46 -13.14
N GLU A 145 -3.11 -16.72 -13.40
CA GLU A 145 -3.67 -17.54 -14.49
C GLU A 145 -5.20 -17.62 -14.43
N TRP A 146 -5.77 -17.85 -13.24
CA TRP A 146 -7.22 -17.97 -13.05
C TRP A 146 -8.00 -16.71 -13.47
N GLN A 147 -7.38 -15.53 -13.40
CA GLN A 147 -8.03 -14.28 -13.80
C GLN A 147 -8.16 -14.16 -15.33
N SER A 148 -7.40 -14.95 -16.09
CA SER A 148 -7.46 -14.96 -17.56
C SER A 148 -8.77 -15.53 -18.10
N GLU A 149 -9.60 -16.11 -17.23
CA GLU A 149 -10.96 -16.56 -17.54
C GLU A 149 -11.98 -15.42 -17.64
N PHE A 150 -11.60 -14.21 -17.22
CA PHE A 150 -12.46 -13.03 -17.19
C PHE A 150 -11.95 -11.94 -18.13
N ASP A 151 -12.89 -11.21 -18.74
CA ASP A 151 -12.56 -10.08 -19.61
C ASP A 151 -12.00 -8.90 -18.79
N ALA A 152 -11.11 -8.11 -19.40
CA ALA A 152 -10.67 -6.84 -18.85
C ALA A 152 -11.88 -5.91 -18.63
N GLY A 153 -11.90 -5.19 -17.50
CA GLY A 153 -13.05 -4.38 -17.09
C GLY A 153 -14.17 -5.16 -16.42
N THR A 154 -14.03 -6.48 -16.21
CA THR A 154 -14.96 -7.23 -15.35
C THR A 154 -14.80 -6.76 -13.90
N ALA A 155 -15.91 -6.45 -13.24
CA ALA A 155 -15.91 -6.12 -11.81
C ALA A 155 -15.51 -7.34 -10.98
N MET A 156 -14.58 -7.17 -10.05
CA MET A 156 -14.20 -8.23 -9.13
C MET A 156 -15.35 -8.53 -8.16
N ASN A 157 -15.68 -9.81 -8.04
CA ASN A 157 -16.70 -10.29 -7.12
C ASN A 157 -16.07 -11.30 -6.15
N ILE A 158 -16.55 -11.33 -4.90
CA ILE A 158 -16.06 -12.25 -3.88
C ILE A 158 -16.19 -13.73 -4.28
N ASP A 159 -17.17 -14.07 -5.13
CA ASP A 159 -17.40 -15.43 -5.63
C ASP A 159 -16.24 -15.90 -6.53
N MET A 160 -15.50 -14.97 -7.15
CA MET A 160 -14.28 -15.30 -7.88
C MET A 160 -13.20 -15.90 -6.97
N PHE A 161 -13.32 -15.73 -5.65
CA PHE A 161 -12.36 -16.17 -4.65
C PHE A 161 -12.80 -17.38 -3.83
N GLU A 162 -13.90 -18.08 -4.18
CA GLU A 162 -14.51 -19.14 -3.36
C GLU A 162 -13.56 -20.25 -2.88
N ASN A 163 -12.56 -20.64 -3.67
CA ASN A 163 -11.61 -21.70 -3.29
C ASN A 163 -10.38 -21.21 -2.51
N TYR A 164 -10.43 -20.03 -1.89
CA TYR A 164 -9.29 -19.38 -1.21
C TYR A 164 -8.62 -20.23 -0.11
N GLU A 165 -9.38 -21.05 0.61
CA GLU A 165 -8.85 -21.91 1.69
C GLU A 165 -7.94 -23.05 1.18
N THR A 166 -8.02 -23.38 -0.11
CA THR A 166 -7.26 -24.49 -0.72
C THR A 166 -6.48 -24.06 -1.95
N TRP A 167 -6.55 -22.78 -2.33
CA TRP A 167 -5.91 -22.29 -3.54
C TRP A 167 -4.38 -22.38 -3.46
N GLY A 168 -3.78 -22.69 -4.60
CA GLY A 168 -2.33 -22.74 -4.79
C GLY A 168 -1.97 -22.58 -6.26
N ASN A 169 -0.79 -22.04 -6.53
CA ASN A 169 -0.23 -21.87 -7.88
C ASN A 169 1.12 -22.61 -8.06
N GLY A 170 1.44 -23.54 -7.16
CA GLY A 170 2.71 -24.26 -7.16
C GLY A 170 3.92 -23.46 -6.62
N VAL A 171 3.71 -22.23 -6.15
CA VAL A 171 4.72 -21.44 -5.43
C VAL A 171 4.34 -21.37 -3.96
N GLY A 172 5.28 -21.68 -3.06
CA GLY A 172 5.03 -21.65 -1.61
C GLY A 172 4.06 -22.75 -1.16
N VAL A 173 3.27 -22.48 -0.13
CA VAL A 173 2.27 -23.43 0.40
C VAL A 173 0.85 -23.11 -0.07
N ASP A 174 0.03 -24.14 -0.25
CA ASP A 174 -1.38 -23.97 -0.62
C ASP A 174 -2.21 -23.52 0.60
N GLY A 175 -3.37 -22.92 0.34
CA GLY A 175 -4.34 -22.55 1.37
C GLY A 175 -4.02 -21.29 2.17
N LEU A 176 -3.00 -20.52 1.79
CA LEU A 176 -2.76 -19.18 2.36
C LEU A 176 -3.78 -18.13 1.91
N GLY A 177 -4.58 -18.44 0.88
CA GLY A 177 -5.53 -17.50 0.30
C GLY A 177 -5.40 -17.43 -1.20
N LYS A 178 -6.46 -16.94 -1.85
CA LYS A 178 -6.50 -16.73 -3.30
C LYS A 178 -6.26 -15.25 -3.60
N PRO A 179 -5.22 -14.93 -4.37
CA PRO A 179 -4.90 -13.57 -4.76
C PRO A 179 -5.52 -13.18 -6.10
N GLY A 180 -5.68 -11.89 -6.34
CA GLY A 180 -6.04 -11.29 -7.62
C GLY A 180 -5.35 -9.93 -7.80
N THR A 181 -5.07 -9.53 -9.03
CA THR A 181 -4.60 -8.17 -9.37
C THR A 181 -5.68 -7.42 -10.13
N GLY A 182 -5.81 -6.12 -9.90
CA GLY A 182 -6.80 -5.31 -10.60
C GLY A 182 -6.41 -3.85 -10.67
N ASN A 183 -7.36 -3.05 -11.14
CA ASN A 183 -7.28 -1.62 -11.22
C ASN A 183 -8.37 -1.00 -10.34
N TRP A 184 -8.09 0.16 -9.77
CA TRP A 184 -9.02 0.89 -8.90
C TRP A 184 -9.10 2.35 -9.32
N ARG A 185 -10.31 2.92 -9.43
CA ARG A 185 -10.51 4.33 -9.80
C ARG A 185 -9.70 4.72 -11.06
N SER A 186 -9.71 3.86 -12.09
CA SER A 186 -8.91 4.04 -13.32
C SER A 186 -9.77 3.90 -14.59
N GLN A 187 -11.08 3.94 -14.44
CA GLN A 187 -12.06 3.71 -15.51
C GLN A 187 -12.25 5.05 -16.22
N ASP A 188 -12.06 5.12 -17.52
CA ASP A 188 -12.10 6.39 -18.28
C ASP A 188 -10.92 7.36 -18.01
N THR A 189 -9.78 6.84 -17.54
CA THR A 189 -8.52 7.61 -17.37
C THR A 189 -7.38 6.97 -18.16
N GLU A 190 -6.34 7.75 -18.50
CA GLU A 190 -5.13 7.21 -19.16
C GLU A 190 -4.26 6.39 -18.19
N ASP A 191 -4.18 6.82 -16.94
CA ASP A 191 -3.37 6.16 -15.92
C ASP A 191 -4.14 5.06 -15.20
N THR A 192 -3.41 4.03 -14.78
CA THR A 192 -3.93 2.90 -14.01
C THR A 192 -3.35 2.87 -12.61
N ILE A 193 -4.21 2.80 -11.59
CA ILE A 193 -3.85 2.55 -10.19
C ILE A 193 -3.93 1.04 -9.94
N PRO A 194 -2.80 0.31 -9.91
CA PRO A 194 -2.81 -1.14 -9.75
C PRO A 194 -3.03 -1.51 -8.29
N ILE A 195 -3.87 -2.51 -8.04
CA ILE A 195 -4.11 -3.07 -6.71
C ILE A 195 -3.88 -4.58 -6.71
N ASN A 196 -3.54 -5.13 -5.54
CA ASN A 196 -3.74 -6.55 -5.25
C ASN A 196 -4.94 -6.69 -4.33
N VAL A 197 -5.63 -7.82 -4.48
CA VAL A 197 -6.68 -8.32 -3.60
C VAL A 197 -6.24 -9.70 -3.13
N LEU A 198 -6.43 -10.00 -1.85
CA LEU A 198 -6.19 -11.32 -1.27
C LEU A 198 -7.39 -11.68 -0.40
N ARG A 199 -8.04 -12.81 -0.70
CA ARG A 199 -8.97 -13.45 0.23
C ARG A 199 -8.23 -14.57 0.97
N SER A 200 -8.21 -14.55 2.30
CA SER A 200 -7.42 -15.50 3.09
C SER A 200 -8.10 -15.86 4.43
N PRO A 201 -8.04 -17.14 4.88
CA PRO A 201 -8.43 -17.50 6.24
C PRO A 201 -7.57 -16.83 7.31
N VAL A 202 -6.32 -16.46 6.98
CA VAL A 202 -5.41 -15.75 7.90
C VAL A 202 -5.93 -14.34 8.19
N ILE A 203 -6.42 -13.63 7.17
CA ILE A 203 -7.01 -12.29 7.32
C ILE A 203 -8.27 -12.36 8.20
N GLU A 204 -9.13 -13.36 8.00
CA GLU A 204 -10.34 -13.56 8.81
C GLU A 204 -9.98 -13.75 10.29
N GLN A 205 -9.00 -14.60 10.57
CA GLN A 205 -8.55 -14.89 11.94
C GLN A 205 -7.86 -13.68 12.59
N LEU A 206 -7.00 -12.98 11.86
CA LEU A 206 -6.34 -11.76 12.38
C LEU A 206 -7.36 -10.67 12.71
N ALA A 207 -8.35 -10.44 11.86
CA ALA A 207 -9.42 -9.48 12.15
C ALA A 207 -10.28 -9.92 13.34
N ALA A 208 -10.67 -11.19 13.41
CA ALA A 208 -11.54 -11.71 14.46
C ALA A 208 -10.85 -11.82 15.83
N ASN A 209 -9.60 -12.25 15.86
CA ASN A 209 -8.94 -12.73 17.08
C ASN A 209 -7.61 -12.02 17.40
N GLY A 210 -7.05 -11.25 16.46
CA GLY A 210 -5.72 -10.65 16.61
C GLY A 210 -4.57 -11.66 16.45
N GLU A 211 -4.90 -12.93 16.17
CA GLU A 211 -3.96 -14.04 16.01
C GLU A 211 -4.47 -15.00 14.94
N ALA A 212 -3.57 -15.51 14.10
CA ALA A 212 -3.90 -16.47 13.05
C ALA A 212 -2.79 -17.49 12.83
N GLN A 213 -3.16 -18.77 12.84
CA GLN A 213 -2.23 -19.83 12.43
C GLN A 213 -2.29 -19.98 10.91
N ALA A 214 -1.15 -19.76 10.27
CA ALA A 214 -1.00 -19.95 8.82
C ALA A 214 -0.25 -21.26 8.51
N PRO A 215 -0.49 -21.89 7.34
CA PRO A 215 0.18 -23.12 6.93
C PRO A 215 1.69 -22.97 6.65
N ASP A 216 2.20 -21.74 6.50
CA ASP A 216 3.61 -21.45 6.25
C ASP A 216 4.40 -21.01 7.48
N GLN A 217 3.76 -20.91 8.64
CA GLN A 217 4.41 -20.49 9.89
C GLN A 217 4.34 -21.58 10.95
N ASP A 218 5.42 -21.76 11.70
CA ASP A 218 5.42 -22.60 12.90
C ASP A 218 4.74 -21.89 14.09
N GLU A 219 4.84 -20.56 14.14
CA GLU A 219 4.24 -19.69 15.15
C GLU A 219 3.12 -18.86 14.53
N PRO A 220 2.04 -18.53 15.26
CA PRO A 220 0.95 -17.77 14.68
C PRO A 220 1.36 -16.33 14.36
N TYR A 221 0.78 -15.77 13.30
CA TYR A 221 0.79 -14.33 13.09
C TYR A 221 0.00 -13.67 14.23
N THR A 222 0.53 -12.58 14.78
CA THR A 222 -0.12 -11.82 15.85
C THR A 222 -0.10 -10.34 15.50
N VAL A 223 -1.17 -9.63 15.84
CA VAL A 223 -1.30 -8.19 15.67
C VAL A 223 -1.68 -7.53 16.99
N THR A 224 -1.33 -6.26 17.14
CA THR A 224 -1.75 -5.45 18.30
C THR A 224 -3.25 -5.13 18.21
N ASP A 225 -3.87 -4.79 19.34
CA ASP A 225 -5.30 -4.45 19.41
C ASP A 225 -5.70 -3.32 18.43
N ASP A 226 -4.83 -2.33 18.23
CA ASP A 226 -5.09 -1.23 17.29
C ASP A 226 -4.98 -1.67 15.83
N VAL A 227 -4.10 -2.61 15.51
CA VAL A 227 -4.01 -3.22 14.18
C VAL A 227 -5.19 -4.17 13.94
N GLN A 228 -5.63 -4.93 14.95
CA GLN A 228 -6.84 -5.72 14.87
C GLN A 228 -8.07 -4.84 14.61
N THR A 229 -8.21 -3.73 15.35
CA THR A 229 -9.28 -2.74 15.15
C THR A 229 -9.27 -2.18 13.72
N TRP A 230 -8.06 -1.91 13.19
CA TRP A 230 -7.91 -1.51 11.80
C TRP A 230 -8.37 -2.60 10.84
N LEU A 231 -7.92 -3.84 11.00
CA LEU A 231 -8.30 -4.97 10.14
C LEU A 231 -9.82 -5.21 10.13
N GLN A 232 -10.48 -5.11 11.28
CA GLN A 232 -11.94 -5.22 11.38
C GLN A 232 -12.68 -4.17 10.56
N ALA A 233 -12.10 -2.97 10.42
CA ALA A 233 -12.71 -1.85 9.72
C ALA A 233 -12.31 -1.77 8.24
N SER A 234 -11.13 -2.28 7.86
CA SER A 234 -10.57 -2.13 6.53
C SER A 234 -10.67 -3.38 5.65
N THR A 235 -11.02 -4.52 6.23
CA THR A 235 -11.20 -5.80 5.53
C THR A 235 -12.65 -6.27 5.64
N SER A 236 -13.07 -7.16 4.75
CA SER A 236 -14.41 -7.74 4.79
C SER A 236 -14.41 -9.15 4.21
N GLN A 237 -15.01 -10.11 4.93
CA GLN A 237 -15.11 -11.52 4.50
C GLN A 237 -13.75 -12.15 4.11
N GLY A 238 -12.70 -11.82 4.88
CA GLY A 238 -11.33 -12.29 4.64
C GLY A 238 -10.62 -11.62 3.48
N VAL A 239 -11.24 -10.62 2.84
CA VAL A 239 -10.68 -9.87 1.71
C VAL A 239 -9.93 -8.65 2.22
N MET A 240 -8.67 -8.52 1.81
CA MET A 240 -7.82 -7.34 2.00
C MET A 240 -7.25 -6.91 0.65
N ALA A 241 -6.99 -5.61 0.50
CA ALA A 241 -6.33 -5.06 -0.68
C ALA A 241 -5.23 -4.07 -0.32
N TRP A 242 -4.31 -3.85 -1.26
CA TRP A 242 -3.26 -2.84 -1.15
C TRP A 242 -2.88 -2.28 -2.51
N LEU A 243 -2.32 -1.07 -2.51
CA LEU A 243 -1.77 -0.45 -3.72
C LEU A 243 -0.55 -1.26 -4.19
N ASN A 244 -0.61 -1.77 -5.42
CA ASN A 244 0.42 -2.65 -5.98
C ASN A 244 1.58 -1.87 -6.62
N LYS A 245 2.22 -1.02 -5.83
CA LYS A 245 3.41 -0.24 -6.21
C LYS A 245 4.49 -0.41 -5.16
N CYS A 246 5.59 -1.06 -5.52
CA CYS A 246 6.76 -1.20 -4.67
C CYS A 246 7.28 0.19 -4.28
N THR A 247 7.49 0.38 -2.98
CA THR A 247 7.86 1.67 -2.38
C THR A 247 9.32 2.08 -2.61
N HIS A 248 10.12 1.22 -3.26
CA HIS A 248 11.50 1.52 -3.68
C HIS A 248 11.53 2.34 -4.98
N PHE A 249 11.30 1.68 -6.12
CA PHE A 249 11.29 2.29 -7.46
C PHE A 249 10.08 1.85 -8.28
N CYS A 250 8.92 1.74 -7.63
CA CYS A 250 7.60 1.80 -8.26
C CYS A 250 7.25 0.65 -9.22
N CYS A 251 8.04 -0.43 -9.22
CA CYS A 251 7.67 -1.68 -9.89
C CYS A 251 6.40 -2.26 -9.26
N VAL A 252 5.72 -3.14 -10.01
CA VAL A 252 4.52 -3.85 -9.58
C VAL A 252 4.95 -5.23 -9.08
N PRO A 253 4.98 -5.49 -7.75
CA PRO A 253 5.31 -6.80 -7.22
C PRO A 253 4.17 -7.82 -7.37
N GLY A 254 4.48 -9.09 -7.14
CA GLY A 254 3.50 -10.18 -7.19
C GLY A 254 3.53 -11.03 -5.92
N PHE A 255 2.35 -11.36 -5.40
CA PHE A 255 2.19 -12.34 -4.33
C PHE A 255 2.39 -13.76 -4.87
N LYS A 256 3.18 -14.59 -4.17
CA LYS A 256 3.51 -15.96 -4.60
C LYS A 256 4.01 -16.00 -6.05
N ALA A 257 4.82 -15.00 -6.41
CA ALA A 257 5.34 -14.83 -7.75
C ALA A 257 6.49 -15.79 -8.04
N GLU A 258 6.59 -16.23 -9.29
CA GLU A 258 7.73 -17.02 -9.76
C GLU A 258 9.06 -16.28 -9.48
N GLY A 259 10.02 -17.00 -8.92
CA GLY A 259 11.32 -16.44 -8.54
C GLY A 259 11.42 -15.92 -7.11
N GLY A 260 10.30 -15.67 -6.42
CA GLY A 260 10.29 -15.28 -5.00
C GLY A 260 10.98 -16.33 -4.10
N ALA A 261 10.83 -17.61 -4.43
CA ALA A 261 11.48 -18.72 -3.73
C ALA A 261 13.01 -18.62 -3.64
N LYS A 262 13.67 -17.97 -4.61
CA LYS A 262 15.13 -17.75 -4.58
C LYS A 262 15.58 -16.76 -3.50
N PHE A 263 14.62 -16.02 -2.94
CA PHE A 263 14.82 -14.96 -1.95
C PHE A 263 14.05 -15.23 -0.66
N ASN A 264 13.67 -16.48 -0.40
CA ASN A 264 12.80 -16.88 0.72
C ASN A 264 11.50 -16.05 0.76
N ALA A 265 10.94 -15.76 -0.41
CA ALA A 265 9.75 -14.94 -0.60
C ALA A 265 8.67 -15.74 -1.37
N SER A 266 8.51 -17.03 -1.06
CA SER A 266 7.58 -17.92 -1.77
C SER A 266 6.12 -17.68 -1.41
N ASN A 267 5.85 -17.21 -0.20
CA ASN A 267 4.52 -16.93 0.33
C ASN A 267 4.25 -15.43 0.46
N GLU A 268 5.20 -14.60 0.06
CA GLU A 268 5.21 -13.16 0.25
C GLU A 268 4.91 -12.42 -1.06
N VAL A 269 4.79 -11.11 -0.96
CA VAL A 269 4.73 -10.21 -2.12
C VAL A 269 6.16 -9.84 -2.51
N TYR A 270 6.62 -10.38 -3.63
CA TYR A 270 7.99 -10.25 -4.11
C TYR A 270 8.11 -9.25 -5.26
N CYS A 271 9.04 -8.30 -5.14
CA CYS A 271 9.39 -7.33 -6.17
C CYS A 271 10.71 -7.72 -6.85
N PRO A 272 10.70 -8.22 -8.11
CA PRO A 272 11.90 -8.73 -8.77
C PRO A 272 12.91 -7.64 -9.15
N CYS A 273 12.49 -6.37 -9.24
CA CYS A 273 13.36 -5.29 -9.70
C CYS A 273 14.61 -5.10 -8.83
N HIS A 274 14.42 -5.13 -7.51
CA HIS A 274 15.50 -4.95 -6.54
C HIS A 274 15.34 -5.85 -5.31
N GLN A 275 14.51 -6.90 -5.43
CA GLN A 275 14.36 -7.97 -4.44
C GLN A 275 13.75 -7.49 -3.10
N SER A 276 12.83 -6.52 -3.16
CA SER A 276 12.02 -6.16 -2.00
C SER A 276 10.96 -7.23 -1.74
N VAL A 277 10.76 -7.56 -0.46
CA VAL A 277 9.78 -8.56 0.00
C VAL A 277 8.83 -7.89 0.97
N TYR A 278 7.53 -8.17 0.82
CA TYR A 278 6.51 -7.69 1.73
C TYR A 278 5.67 -8.85 2.26
N GLU A 279 5.46 -8.90 3.57
CA GLU A 279 4.67 -9.92 4.25
C GLU A 279 3.21 -9.42 4.32
N PRO A 280 2.28 -10.01 3.53
CA PRO A 280 0.89 -9.54 3.51
C PRO A 280 0.13 -9.74 4.82
N PHE A 281 0.55 -10.67 5.68
CA PHE A 281 -0.13 -10.95 6.96
C PHE A 281 0.47 -10.18 8.14
N SER A 282 1.54 -9.41 7.93
CA SER A 282 2.09 -8.46 8.90
C SER A 282 1.67 -7.04 8.52
N ILE A 283 0.76 -6.46 9.31
CA ILE A 283 0.21 -5.12 9.06
C ILE A 283 0.81 -4.13 10.05
N VAL A 284 1.45 -3.10 9.53
CA VAL A 284 2.20 -2.11 10.33
C VAL A 284 1.83 -0.68 9.94
N PRO A 285 1.86 0.28 10.88
CA PRO A 285 1.85 1.69 10.53
C PRO A 285 3.16 2.04 9.81
N THR A 286 3.07 2.85 8.76
CA THR A 286 4.23 3.29 8.00
C THR A 286 4.18 4.79 7.73
N LEU A 287 5.25 5.48 8.13
CA LEU A 287 5.39 6.92 7.96
C LEU A 287 6.16 7.23 6.69
N PHE A 288 5.62 8.11 5.86
CA PHE A 288 6.31 8.62 4.68
C PHE A 288 5.91 10.04 4.34
N THR A 289 6.64 10.67 3.42
CA THR A 289 6.24 11.96 2.87
C THR A 289 5.41 11.73 1.61
N ALA A 290 4.10 11.90 1.72
CA ALA A 290 3.21 11.99 0.57
C ALA A 290 3.60 13.17 -0.30
N ARG A 291 3.68 12.94 -1.61
CA ARG A 291 4.05 13.97 -2.59
C ARG A 291 2.84 14.84 -2.88
N PRO A 292 3.00 16.17 -2.92
CA PRO A 292 1.88 17.04 -3.24
C PRO A 292 1.37 16.74 -4.65
N ARG A 293 0.05 16.83 -4.82
CA ARG A 293 -0.57 16.73 -6.14
C ARG A 293 -0.24 18.00 -6.93
N PRO A 294 0.10 17.91 -8.22
CA PRO A 294 0.35 19.10 -9.03
C PRO A 294 -0.85 20.05 -8.99
N ASP A 295 -0.60 21.34 -8.76
CA ASP A 295 -1.62 22.36 -9.05
C ASP A 295 -1.84 22.32 -10.57
N GLY A 296 -3.09 22.09 -11.01
CA GLY A 296 -3.47 22.22 -12.42
C GLY A 296 -3.21 23.61 -12.98
#